data_AF-A0A1F7IJ10-F1
#
_entry.id   AF-A0A1F7IJ10-F1
#
_cell.length_a   1.000
_cell.length_b   1.000
_cell.length_c   1.000
_cell.angle_alpha   90.00
_cell.angle_beta   90.00
_cell.angle_gamma   90.00
#
_symmetry.space_group_name_H-M   'P 1'
#
loop_
_entity.id
_entity.type
_entity.pdbx_description
1 polymer ?
#
loop_
_entity_poly.entity_id
_entity_poly.type
_entity_poly.pdbx_seq_one_letter_code
_entity_poly.pdbx_strand_id
1 'polypeptide(L)'
;MFFASLYFVGRSDNASLIIISIFPLLTLFLLLGQLIKNEFDFTSQKIRFMFYVSCFILFVAFPAYQRKVTLTELLIQKYSGISKGAIFTNELDSILSNRFSKEKILITKYLTGNNLLILSSDDTYLFYLTGKTNLLDENPQSGIESDVEMNFAIKNAVKTCPKRIAVDCSIVKKCPPFTPLTKGWLTAGYILSELEKGCRKKYQPVECTSQLCITEVVD
;
A
#
# COMPACT_ATOMS: atom_id res chain seq x y z
N MET A 1 -7.71 21.40 -9.46
CA MET A 1 -8.23 20.08 -9.88
C MET A 1 -7.14 19.04 -10.20
N PHE A 2 -5.87 19.42 -10.41
CA PHE A 2 -4.76 18.49 -10.68
C PHE A 2 -4.15 17.76 -9.45
N PHE A 3 -4.66 17.99 -8.25
CA PHE A 3 -4.10 17.45 -7.00
C PHE A 3 -4.70 16.12 -6.54
N ALA A 4 -5.94 15.81 -6.92
CA ALA A 4 -6.65 14.64 -6.41
C ALA A 4 -6.11 13.31 -6.99
N SER A 5 -5.59 13.32 -8.22
CA SER A 5 -5.08 12.12 -8.88
C SER A 5 -3.69 11.69 -8.41
N LEU A 6 -2.85 12.63 -7.94
CA LEU A 6 -1.51 12.32 -7.40
C LEU A 6 -1.57 11.78 -5.96
N TYR A 7 -2.52 12.27 -5.15
CA TYR A 7 -2.67 11.82 -3.77
C TYR A 7 -3.18 10.39 -3.67
N PHE A 8 -4.02 9.95 -4.63
CA PHE A 8 -4.57 8.59 -4.65
C PHE A 8 -3.56 7.55 -5.18
N VAL A 9 -2.74 7.92 -6.17
CA VAL A 9 -1.72 7.00 -6.76
C VAL A 9 -0.51 6.82 -5.83
N GLY A 10 -0.15 7.83 -5.04
CA GLY A 10 1.00 7.77 -4.14
C GLY A 10 0.87 6.80 -2.96
N ARG A 11 -0.34 6.34 -2.62
CA ARG A 11 -0.56 5.35 -1.55
C ARG A 11 -0.51 3.89 -2.03
N SER A 12 -0.61 3.65 -3.34
CA SER A 12 -0.76 2.29 -3.91
C SER A 12 0.40 1.81 -4.77
N ASP A 13 1.33 2.68 -5.17
CA ASP A 13 2.46 2.28 -6.02
C ASP A 13 3.78 2.87 -5.50
N ASN A 14 4.90 2.20 -5.81
CA ASN A 14 6.22 2.77 -5.54
C ASN A 14 6.24 4.19 -6.10
N ALA A 15 6.65 5.16 -5.28
CA ALA A 15 7.06 6.46 -5.77
C ALA A 15 8.22 6.23 -6.75
N SER A 16 7.89 5.93 -8.01
CA SER A 16 8.82 6.01 -9.11
C SER A 16 9.38 7.42 -9.06
N LEU A 17 10.65 7.62 -9.39
CA LEU A 17 11.29 8.93 -9.43
C LEU A 17 10.55 9.97 -10.32
N ILE A 18 9.50 9.54 -11.05
CA ILE A 18 8.53 10.36 -11.77
C ILE A 18 7.60 11.14 -10.81
N ILE A 19 7.37 10.63 -9.60
CA ILE A 19 6.61 11.23 -8.49
C ILE A 19 7.58 11.84 -7.46
N ILE A 20 8.74 12.35 -7.88
CA ILE A 20 9.30 13.46 -7.11
C ILE A 20 8.29 14.58 -7.29
N SER A 21 7.47 14.73 -6.26
CA SER A 21 6.55 15.84 -6.06
C SER A 21 7.15 17.10 -6.70
N ILE A 22 6.43 17.73 -7.62
CA ILE A 22 6.90 18.93 -8.32
C ILE A 22 7.28 20.04 -7.32
N PHE A 23 6.80 19.93 -6.07
CA PHE A 23 7.08 20.82 -4.96
C PHE A 23 8.56 20.87 -4.57
N PRO A 24 9.26 19.79 -4.15
CA PRO A 24 10.72 19.84 -3.91
C PRO A 24 11.55 20.44 -5.04
N LEU A 25 11.26 20.07 -6.30
CA LEU A 25 11.96 20.60 -7.47
C LEU A 25 11.69 22.10 -7.68
N LEU A 26 10.42 22.52 -7.55
CA LEU A 26 10.03 23.93 -7.62
C LEU A 26 10.63 24.74 -6.47
N THR A 27 10.61 24.20 -5.24
CA THR A 27 11.21 24.82 -4.06
C THR A 27 12.70 25.02 -4.28
N LEU A 28 13.43 24.00 -4.75
CA LEU A 28 14.86 24.12 -5.05
C LEU A 28 15.12 25.14 -6.17
N PHE A 29 14.30 25.16 -7.20
CA PHE A 29 14.39 26.14 -8.29
C PHE A 29 14.18 27.58 -7.79
N LEU A 30 13.18 27.82 -6.93
CA LEU A 30 12.92 29.12 -6.32
C LEU A 30 14.05 29.55 -5.38
N LEU A 31 14.60 28.61 -4.59
CA LEU A 31 15.71 28.85 -3.67
C LEU A 31 16.99 29.22 -4.44
N LEU A 32 17.29 28.49 -5.52
CA LEU A 32 18.37 28.85 -6.44
C LEU A 32 18.14 30.23 -7.05
N GLY A 33 16.91 30.54 -7.48
CA GLY A 33 16.54 31.86 -7.99
C GLY A 33 16.79 33.00 -6.99
N GLN A 34 16.49 32.78 -5.71
CA GLN A 34 16.76 33.76 -4.65
C GLN A 34 18.26 33.90 -4.37
N LEU A 35 19.01 32.80 -4.29
CA LEU A 35 20.46 32.83 -4.07
C LEU A 35 21.20 33.55 -5.20
N ILE A 36 20.78 33.33 -6.45
CA ILE A 36 21.32 34.03 -7.63
C ILE A 36 21.02 35.53 -7.57
N LYS A 37 19.84 35.92 -7.09
CA LYS A 37 19.46 37.34 -7.04
C LYS A 37 20.18 38.10 -5.93
N ASN A 38 20.44 37.45 -4.79
CA ASN A 38 20.85 38.14 -3.57
C ASN A 38 22.32 37.90 -3.18
N GLU A 39 22.93 36.77 -3.53
CA GLU A 39 24.27 36.39 -3.04
C GLU A 39 25.29 36.09 -4.15
N PHE A 40 24.85 35.61 -5.31
CA PHE A 40 25.74 35.30 -6.42
C PHE A 40 25.72 36.38 -7.51
N ASP A 41 26.69 37.30 -7.45
CA ASP A 41 26.94 38.19 -8.57
C ASP A 41 27.83 37.48 -9.61
N PHE A 42 27.22 37.01 -10.69
CA PHE A 42 27.95 36.36 -11.79
C PHE A 42 28.73 37.40 -12.59
N THR A 43 29.93 37.73 -12.13
CA THR A 43 30.83 38.73 -12.73
C THR A 43 31.23 38.38 -14.17
N SER A 44 31.17 37.10 -14.55
CA SER A 44 31.46 36.61 -15.91
C SER A 44 30.21 36.12 -16.63
N GLN A 45 29.93 36.70 -17.79
CA GLN A 45 28.82 36.29 -18.66
C GLN A 45 28.90 34.82 -19.10
N LYS A 46 30.13 34.27 -19.23
CA LYS A 46 30.34 32.84 -19.55
C LYS A 46 29.89 31.92 -18.41
N ILE A 47 30.19 32.29 -17.16
CA ILE A 47 29.79 31.52 -15.98
C ILE A 47 28.27 31.57 -15.83
N ARG A 48 27.67 32.75 -16.02
CA ARG A 48 26.21 32.91 -16.00
C ARG A 48 25.52 32.04 -17.05
N PHE A 49 26.06 32.01 -18.27
CA PHE A 49 25.54 31.18 -19.35
C PHE A 49 25.64 29.68 -19.01
N MET A 50 26.81 29.21 -18.55
CA MET A 50 26.98 27.81 -18.16
C MET A 50 26.02 27.41 -17.03
N PHE A 51 25.85 28.27 -16.03
CA PHE A 51 24.93 28.02 -14.92
C PHE A 51 23.48 27.82 -15.40
N TYR A 52 22.97 28.75 -16.25
CA TYR A 52 21.61 28.62 -16.77
C TYR A 52 21.43 27.38 -17.65
N VAL A 53 22.43 27.03 -18.46
CA VAL A 53 22.40 25.80 -19.26
C VAL A 53 22.37 24.56 -18.36
N SER A 54 23.17 24.53 -17.29
CA SER A 54 23.15 23.44 -16.32
C SER A 54 21.78 23.32 -15.61
N CYS A 55 21.19 24.43 -15.20
CA CYS A 55 19.83 24.44 -14.63
C CYS A 55 18.80 23.93 -15.64
N PHE A 56 18.86 24.39 -16.88
CA PHE A 56 17.95 23.92 -17.93
C PHE A 56 18.08 22.40 -18.15
N ILE A 57 19.30 21.87 -18.19
CA ILE A 57 19.52 20.43 -18.35
C ILE A 57 18.95 19.66 -17.16
N LEU A 58 19.24 20.08 -15.92
CA LEU A 58 18.84 19.36 -14.71
C LEU A 58 17.34 19.43 -14.42
N PHE A 59 16.72 20.59 -14.62
CA PHE A 59 15.32 20.82 -14.23
C PHE A 59 14.32 20.65 -15.37
N VAL A 60 14.76 20.68 -16.63
CA VAL A 60 13.87 20.60 -17.81
C VAL A 60 14.22 19.41 -18.70
N ALA A 61 15.43 19.39 -19.27
CA ALA A 61 15.77 18.41 -20.31
C ALA A 61 15.88 16.97 -19.77
N PHE A 62 16.58 16.78 -18.65
CA PHE A 62 16.76 15.46 -18.04
C PHE A 62 15.44 14.85 -17.55
N PRO A 63 14.58 15.57 -16.79
CA PRO A 63 13.27 15.04 -16.39
C PRO A 63 12.37 14.72 -17.60
N ALA A 64 12.38 15.56 -18.65
CA ALA A 64 11.60 15.32 -19.86
C ALA A 64 12.06 14.05 -20.60
N TYR A 65 13.38 13.84 -20.72
CA TYR A 65 13.96 12.63 -21.29
C TYR A 65 13.57 11.39 -20.47
N GLN A 66 13.76 11.43 -19.15
CA GLN A 66 13.44 10.32 -18.26
C GLN A 66 11.96 9.94 -18.36
N ARG A 67 11.05 10.92 -18.40
CA ARG A 67 9.62 10.67 -18.58
C ARG A 67 9.30 9.99 -19.90
N LYS A 68 9.98 10.36 -21.00
CA LYS A 68 9.81 9.72 -22.31
C LYS A 68 10.29 8.26 -22.27
N VAL A 69 11.44 7.99 -21.66
CA VAL A 69 11.97 6.63 -21.51
C VAL A 69 10.99 5.76 -20.74
N THR A 70 10.53 6.19 -19.56
CA THR A 70 9.62 5.38 -18.74
C THR A 70 8.26 5.18 -19.40
N LEU A 71 7.70 6.20 -20.07
CA LEU A 71 6.47 6.02 -20.85
C LEU A 71 6.66 4.97 -21.95
N THR A 72 7.82 4.97 -22.60
CA THR A 72 8.15 4.00 -23.64
C THR A 72 8.25 2.58 -23.06
N GLU A 73 8.92 2.42 -21.91
CA GLU A 73 9.02 1.14 -21.20
C GLU A 73 7.64 0.60 -20.81
N LEU A 74 6.77 1.45 -20.24
CA LEU A 74 5.39 1.08 -19.89
C LEU A 74 4.57 0.67 -21.11
N LEU A 75 4.74 1.38 -22.24
CA LEU A 75 4.07 1.03 -23.49
C LEU A 75 4.59 -0.28 -24.07
N ILE A 76 5.90 -0.53 -24.03
CA ILE A 76 6.50 -1.79 -24.47
C ILE A 76 6.00 -2.95 -23.61
N GLN A 77 5.94 -2.78 -22.29
CA GLN A 77 5.40 -3.78 -21.37
C GLN A 77 3.93 -4.09 -21.68
N LYS A 78 3.10 -3.06 -21.87
CA LYS A 78 1.70 -3.24 -22.27
C LYS A 78 1.57 -3.94 -23.62
N TYR A 79 2.37 -3.57 -24.61
CA TYR A 79 2.34 -4.18 -25.93
C TYR A 79 2.77 -5.65 -25.90
N SER A 80 3.80 -5.97 -25.11
CA SER A 80 4.23 -7.36 -24.86
C SER A 80 3.13 -8.18 -24.20
N GLY A 81 2.42 -7.64 -23.21
CA GLY A 81 1.24 -8.26 -22.60
C GLY A 81 0.12 -8.52 -23.61
N ILE A 82 -0.25 -7.51 -24.41
CA ILE A 82 -1.25 -7.62 -25.48
C ILE A 82 -0.88 -8.72 -26.48
N SER A 83 0.38 -8.78 -26.93
CA SER A 83 0.85 -9.76 -27.90
C SER A 83 0.80 -11.21 -27.38
N LYS A 84 0.78 -11.40 -26.06
CA LYS A 84 0.65 -12.71 -25.39
C LYS A 84 -0.80 -13.11 -25.09
N GLY A 85 -1.78 -12.36 -25.60
CA GLY A 85 -3.20 -12.64 -25.36
C GLY A 85 -3.73 -12.10 -24.02
N ALA A 86 -2.93 -11.33 -23.28
CA ALA A 86 -3.31 -10.73 -21.99
C ALA A 86 -4.12 -9.43 -22.14
N ILE A 87 -4.91 -9.29 -23.21
CA ILE A 87 -5.61 -8.04 -23.57
C ILE A 87 -6.69 -7.68 -22.54
N PHE A 88 -7.24 -8.69 -21.84
CA PHE A 88 -8.29 -8.53 -20.83
C PHE A 88 -8.04 -9.31 -19.53
N THR A 89 -6.86 -9.92 -19.37
CA THR A 89 -6.53 -10.59 -18.11
C THR A 89 -6.05 -9.54 -17.13
N ASN A 90 -6.75 -9.41 -15.99
CA ASN A 90 -6.30 -8.57 -14.89
C ASN A 90 -5.00 -9.19 -14.34
N GLU A 91 -3.83 -8.64 -14.72
CA GLU A 91 -2.52 -9.15 -14.27
C GLU A 91 -2.47 -9.26 -12.74
N LEU A 92 -3.16 -8.33 -12.06
CA LEU A 92 -3.35 -8.33 -10.62
C LEU A 92 -4.00 -9.64 -10.11
N ASP A 93 -5.01 -10.18 -10.77
CA ASP A 93 -5.66 -11.44 -10.35
C ASP A 93 -4.69 -12.61 -10.38
N SER A 94 -3.81 -12.66 -11.38
CA SER A 94 -2.78 -13.71 -11.48
C SER A 94 -1.74 -13.59 -10.36
N ILE A 95 -1.30 -12.37 -10.06
CA ILE A 95 -0.33 -12.07 -9.00
C ILE A 95 -0.93 -12.42 -7.64
N LEU A 96 -2.14 -11.94 -7.37
CA LEU A 96 -2.86 -12.17 -6.12
C LEU A 96 -3.16 -13.66 -5.93
N SER A 97 -3.66 -14.34 -6.96
CA SER A 97 -3.99 -15.77 -6.88
C SER A 97 -2.75 -16.63 -6.63
N ASN A 98 -1.62 -16.32 -7.28
CA ASN A 98 -0.38 -17.05 -7.05
C ASN A 98 0.16 -16.79 -5.62
N ARG A 99 0.19 -15.53 -5.21
CA ARG A 99 0.77 -15.11 -3.93
C ARG A 99 -0.03 -15.60 -2.71
N PHE A 100 -1.35 -15.51 -2.76
CA PHE A 100 -2.24 -15.83 -1.64
C PHE A 100 -3.02 -17.14 -1.84
N SER A 101 -2.55 -18.02 -2.74
CA SER A 101 -3.21 -19.31 -3.03
C SER A 101 -3.44 -20.14 -1.76
N LYS A 102 -2.42 -20.25 -0.90
CA LYS A 102 -2.48 -21.02 0.35
C LYS A 102 -3.38 -20.36 1.37
N GLU A 103 -3.31 -19.04 1.50
CA GLU A 103 -4.10 -18.23 2.41
C GLU A 103 -5.59 -18.31 2.04
N LYS A 104 -5.91 -18.25 0.75
CA LYS A 104 -7.27 -18.43 0.24
C LYS A 104 -7.83 -19.81 0.60
N ILE A 105 -7.05 -20.87 0.40
CA ILE A 105 -7.44 -22.24 0.77
C ILE A 105 -7.69 -22.33 2.28
N LEU A 106 -6.78 -21.78 3.08
CA LEU A 106 -6.86 -21.79 4.54
C LEU A 106 -8.11 -21.04 5.05
N ILE A 107 -8.37 -19.84 4.54
CA ILE A 107 -9.56 -19.05 4.87
C ILE A 107 -10.83 -19.83 4.49
N THR A 108 -10.90 -20.35 3.27
CA THR A 108 -12.10 -21.07 2.79
C THR A 108 -12.38 -22.33 3.60
N LYS A 109 -11.34 -23.03 4.07
CA LYS A 109 -11.45 -24.23 4.91
C LYS A 109 -12.01 -23.94 6.30
N TYR A 110 -11.59 -22.85 6.94
CA TYR A 110 -11.91 -22.59 8.36
C TYR A 110 -12.98 -21.54 8.60
N LEU A 111 -13.19 -20.61 7.67
CA LEU A 111 -14.04 -19.45 7.79
C LEU A 111 -15.18 -19.53 6.77
N THR A 112 -16.23 -20.29 7.10
CA THR A 112 -17.34 -20.60 6.18
C THR A 112 -18.37 -19.48 6.05
N GLY A 113 -18.47 -18.57 7.04
CA GLY A 113 -19.38 -17.42 7.03
C GLY A 113 -19.10 -16.42 5.90
N ASN A 114 -20.05 -15.54 5.60
CA ASN A 114 -19.85 -14.47 4.62
C ASN A 114 -19.13 -13.26 5.21
N ASN A 115 -19.45 -12.89 6.46
CA ASN A 115 -18.75 -11.83 7.19
C ASN A 115 -17.58 -12.43 7.96
N LEU A 116 -16.36 -12.08 7.58
CA LEU A 116 -15.13 -12.60 8.19
C LEU A 116 -14.29 -11.47 8.78
N LEU A 117 -13.51 -11.81 9.80
CA LEU A 117 -12.46 -10.95 10.29
C LEU A 117 -11.11 -11.48 9.83
N ILE A 118 -10.43 -10.69 8.99
CA ILE A 118 -9.08 -10.97 8.49
C ILE A 118 -8.20 -9.82 8.95
N LEU A 119 -7.34 -10.03 9.93
CA LEU A 119 -6.42 -9.02 10.45
C LEU A 119 -5.06 -9.16 9.76
N SER A 120 -4.85 -8.43 8.68
CA SER A 120 -3.62 -8.47 7.88
C SER A 120 -3.41 -7.14 7.19
N SER A 121 -2.15 -6.79 6.91
CA SER A 121 -1.82 -5.63 6.08
C SER A 121 -2.37 -5.76 4.66
N ASP A 122 -2.59 -6.99 4.17
CA ASP A 122 -3.10 -7.28 2.83
C ASP A 122 -4.60 -7.69 2.84
N ASP A 123 -5.37 -7.22 3.84
CA ASP A 123 -6.78 -7.57 4.04
C ASP A 123 -7.65 -7.34 2.82
N THR A 124 -7.47 -6.20 2.14
CA THR A 124 -8.22 -5.82 0.93
C THR A 124 -8.07 -6.88 -0.16
N TYR A 125 -6.86 -7.38 -0.38
CA TYR A 125 -6.59 -8.42 -1.37
C TYR A 125 -7.15 -9.78 -0.95
N LEU A 126 -7.07 -10.12 0.34
CA LEU A 126 -7.64 -11.36 0.87
C LEU A 126 -9.17 -11.37 0.78
N PHE A 127 -9.84 -10.25 1.05
CA PHE A 127 -11.28 -10.10 0.86
C PHE A 127 -11.67 -10.16 -0.62
N TYR A 128 -10.92 -9.48 -1.50
CA TYR A 128 -11.11 -9.57 -2.95
C TYR A 128 -11.03 -11.00 -3.47
N LEU A 129 -10.00 -11.76 -3.07
CA LEU A 129 -9.78 -13.14 -3.53
C LEU A 129 -10.81 -14.15 -2.99
N THR A 130 -11.36 -13.90 -1.82
CA THR A 130 -12.32 -14.79 -1.15
C THR A 130 -13.77 -14.44 -1.48
N GLY A 131 -14.04 -13.22 -1.97
CA GLY A 131 -15.40 -12.73 -2.23
C GLY A 131 -16.22 -12.56 -0.95
N LYS A 132 -15.55 -12.45 0.20
CA LYS A 132 -16.15 -12.35 1.53
C LYS A 132 -16.23 -10.89 1.97
N THR A 133 -17.13 -10.61 2.90
CA THR A 133 -17.34 -9.27 3.46
C THR A 133 -16.58 -9.10 4.77
N ASN A 134 -16.08 -7.89 5.03
CA ASN A 134 -15.35 -7.59 6.25
C ASN A 134 -16.31 -7.42 7.43
N LEU A 135 -15.95 -8.00 8.58
CA LEU A 135 -16.67 -7.82 9.84
C LEU A 135 -16.32 -6.49 10.54
N LEU A 136 -15.19 -5.86 10.16
CA LEU A 136 -14.90 -4.48 10.55
C LEU A 136 -15.74 -3.50 9.73
N ASP A 137 -16.21 -2.45 10.39
CA ASP A 137 -16.94 -1.34 9.75
C ASP A 137 -16.01 -0.38 8.98
N GLU A 138 -14.73 -0.75 8.85
CA GLU A 138 -13.70 -0.01 8.15
C GLU A 138 -12.78 -0.95 7.34
N ASN A 139 -12.56 -0.61 6.07
CA ASN A 139 -11.74 -1.37 5.13
C ASN A 139 -11.09 -0.39 4.13
N PRO A 140 -9.75 -0.34 3.99
CA PRO A 140 -8.74 -1.19 4.65
C PRO A 140 -8.49 -0.84 6.12
N GLN A 141 -7.92 -1.79 6.86
CA GLN A 141 -7.45 -1.58 8.25
C GLN A 141 -6.43 -0.45 8.41
N SER A 142 -5.73 -0.09 7.34
CA SER A 142 -4.79 1.02 7.34
C SER A 142 -5.46 2.40 7.45
N GLY A 143 -6.80 2.47 7.34
CA GLY A 143 -7.58 3.70 7.54
C GLY A 143 -7.79 4.10 9.00
N ILE A 144 -7.59 3.16 9.93
CA ILE A 144 -7.79 3.39 11.36
C ILE A 144 -6.58 4.13 11.92
N GLU A 145 -6.70 5.43 12.17
CA GLU A 145 -5.62 6.31 12.62
C GLU A 145 -5.81 6.79 14.07
N SER A 146 -6.98 6.58 14.68
CA SER A 146 -7.33 7.05 16.03
C SER A 146 -8.13 6.03 16.86
N ASP A 147 -8.16 6.23 18.20
CA ASP A 147 -8.97 5.41 19.12
C ASP A 147 -10.47 5.49 18.82
N VAL A 148 -10.96 6.64 18.33
CA VAL A 148 -12.38 6.83 17.98
C VAL A 148 -12.73 5.99 16.76
N GLU A 149 -11.89 6.01 15.72
CA GLU A 149 -12.03 5.17 14.53
C GLU A 149 -11.91 3.69 14.88
N MET A 150 -10.96 3.32 15.75
CA MET A 150 -10.82 1.93 16.22
C MET A 150 -12.11 1.42 16.88
N ASN A 151 -12.68 2.21 17.80
CA ASN A 151 -13.92 1.86 18.48
C ASN A 151 -15.10 1.74 17.52
N PHE A 152 -15.14 2.58 16.48
CA PHE A 152 -16.14 2.47 15.43
C PHE A 152 -15.94 1.21 14.59
N ALA A 153 -14.74 1.01 14.04
CA ALA A 153 -14.39 -0.10 13.15
C ALA A 153 -14.64 -1.47 13.79
N ILE A 154 -14.33 -1.63 15.08
CA ILE A 154 -14.39 -2.94 15.76
C ILE A 154 -15.76 -3.27 16.35
N LYS A 155 -16.69 -2.31 16.39
CA LYS A 155 -17.98 -2.43 17.10
C LYS A 155 -18.75 -3.69 16.74
N ASN A 156 -18.88 -3.98 15.45
CA ASN A 156 -19.58 -5.17 14.96
C ASN A 156 -18.81 -6.47 15.26
N ALA A 157 -17.48 -6.43 15.18
CA ALA A 157 -16.64 -7.58 15.52
C ALA A 157 -16.70 -7.92 17.02
N VAL A 158 -16.67 -6.92 17.92
CA VAL A 158 -16.83 -7.10 19.37
C VAL A 158 -18.25 -7.56 19.73
N LYS A 159 -19.28 -7.07 19.03
CA LYS A 159 -20.65 -7.54 19.27
C LYS A 159 -20.83 -9.02 18.90
N THR A 160 -20.18 -9.46 17.83
CA THR A 160 -20.33 -10.81 17.30
C THR A 160 -19.41 -11.82 17.99
N CYS A 161 -18.22 -11.38 18.43
CA CYS A 161 -17.15 -12.22 18.98
C CYS A 161 -16.94 -13.50 18.16
N PRO A 162 -16.47 -13.37 16.90
CA PRO A 162 -16.35 -14.50 15.99
C PRO A 162 -15.49 -15.61 16.59
N LYS A 163 -15.97 -16.85 16.56
CA LYS A 163 -15.23 -18.00 17.11
C LYS A 163 -13.86 -18.19 16.47
N ARG A 164 -13.74 -17.88 15.17
CA ARG A 164 -12.51 -17.98 14.38
C ARG A 164 -12.29 -16.72 13.58
N ILE A 165 -11.03 -16.31 13.52
CA ILE A 165 -10.59 -15.16 12.73
C ILE A 165 -9.27 -15.51 12.04
N ALA A 166 -8.97 -14.84 10.92
CA ALA A 166 -7.67 -14.91 10.30
C ALA A 166 -6.80 -13.76 10.80
N VAL A 167 -5.54 -14.04 11.14
CA VAL A 167 -4.60 -13.04 11.67
C VAL A 167 -3.27 -13.22 10.97
N ASP A 168 -2.58 -12.13 10.67
CA ASP A 168 -1.19 -12.14 10.23
C ASP A 168 -0.36 -13.00 11.18
N CYS A 169 0.32 -13.98 10.60
CA CYS A 169 1.02 -15.00 11.35
C CYS A 169 2.20 -14.42 12.19
N SER A 170 2.72 -13.25 11.80
CA SER A 170 3.74 -12.53 12.58
C SER A 170 3.20 -11.92 13.88
N ILE A 171 1.92 -11.52 13.92
CA ILE A 171 1.25 -10.97 15.12
C ILE A 171 1.18 -12.04 16.22
N VAL A 172 0.91 -13.29 15.84
CA VAL A 172 0.87 -14.44 16.75
C VAL A 172 2.21 -15.14 16.89
N LYS A 173 3.30 -14.53 16.39
CA LYS A 173 4.69 -15.01 16.50
C LYS A 173 4.92 -16.43 15.95
N LYS A 174 4.18 -16.82 14.90
CA LYS A 174 4.34 -18.14 14.26
C LYS A 174 5.22 -18.11 13.01
N CYS A 175 5.50 -16.93 12.46
CA CYS A 175 6.40 -16.74 11.33
C CYS A 175 7.10 -15.38 11.39
N PRO A 176 8.22 -15.23 10.66
CA PRO A 176 8.84 -13.92 10.48
C PRO A 176 7.88 -12.95 9.75
N PRO A 177 8.05 -11.63 9.93
CA PRO A 177 7.31 -10.63 9.17
C PRO A 177 7.53 -10.83 7.67
N PHE A 178 6.46 -10.75 6.89
CA PHE A 178 6.54 -10.74 5.43
C PHE A 178 6.42 -9.31 4.90
N THR A 179 6.83 -9.09 3.66
CA THR A 179 6.69 -7.79 2.99
C THR A 179 5.29 -7.69 2.39
N PRO A 180 4.33 -6.91 2.93
CA PRO A 180 2.98 -6.82 2.39
C PRO A 180 2.95 -6.15 1.01
N LEU A 181 1.90 -6.42 0.22
CA LEU A 181 1.63 -5.69 -1.01
C LEU A 181 1.13 -4.27 -0.70
N THR A 182 0.33 -4.14 0.36
CA THR A 182 -0.22 -2.87 0.82
C THR A 182 0.79 -2.21 1.75
N LYS A 183 1.08 -0.92 1.49
CA LYS A 183 1.91 -0.11 2.38
C LYS A 183 0.99 0.68 3.30
N GLY A 184 1.03 0.38 4.59
CA GLY A 184 0.19 1.03 5.59
C GLY A 184 0.72 0.80 7.00
N TRP A 185 0.10 1.47 7.97
CA TRP A 185 0.40 1.23 9.38
C TRP A 185 -0.06 -0.18 9.75
N LEU A 186 0.80 -0.93 10.48
CA LEU A 186 0.48 -2.24 11.03
C LEU A 186 -0.54 -2.12 12.19
N THR A 187 -1.81 -1.94 11.87
CA THR A 187 -2.91 -1.79 12.86
C THR A 187 -3.51 -3.14 13.29
N ALA A 188 -3.31 -4.20 12.52
CA ALA A 188 -3.89 -5.53 12.76
C ALA A 188 -3.62 -6.09 14.18
N GLY A 189 -2.42 -5.86 14.74
CA GLY A 189 -2.09 -6.29 16.10
C GLY A 189 -2.84 -5.49 17.18
N TYR A 190 -3.05 -4.20 16.94
CA TYR A 190 -3.83 -3.35 17.83
C TYR A 190 -5.32 -3.73 17.78
N ILE A 191 -5.87 -3.97 16.58
CA ILE A 191 -7.24 -4.46 16.41
C ILE A 191 -7.45 -5.79 17.14
N LEU A 192 -6.50 -6.73 17.03
CA LEU A 192 -6.59 -8.01 17.75
C LEU A 192 -6.67 -7.79 19.27
N SER A 193 -5.83 -6.91 19.82
CA SER A 193 -5.81 -6.58 21.25
C SER A 193 -7.14 -5.98 21.72
N GLU A 194 -7.71 -5.04 20.96
CA GLU A 194 -9.00 -4.44 21.30
C GLU A 194 -10.16 -5.43 21.16
N LEU A 195 -10.10 -6.35 20.17
CA LEU A 195 -11.08 -7.42 20.02
C LEU A 195 -11.05 -8.36 21.23
N GLU A 196 -9.88 -8.80 21.65
CA GLU A 196 -9.70 -9.68 22.80
C GLU A 196 -10.20 -9.05 24.10
N LYS A 197 -9.94 -7.75 24.30
CA LYS A 197 -10.45 -6.98 25.44
C LYS A 197 -11.97 -6.89 25.40
N GLY A 198 -12.54 -6.51 24.24
CA GLY A 198 -13.99 -6.36 24.06
C GLY A 198 -14.75 -7.68 24.25
N CYS A 199 -14.21 -8.77 23.70
CA CYS A 199 -14.81 -10.11 23.83
C CYS A 199 -14.51 -10.81 25.15
N ARG A 200 -13.51 -10.33 25.91
CA ARG A 200 -12.96 -11.02 27.11
C ARG A 200 -12.50 -12.44 26.83
N LYS A 201 -11.94 -12.66 25.65
CA LYS A 201 -11.45 -13.97 25.19
C LYS A 201 -10.12 -13.81 24.49
N LYS A 202 -9.32 -14.89 24.46
CA LYS A 202 -8.03 -14.92 23.75
C LYS A 202 -8.14 -15.75 22.49
N TYR A 203 -7.48 -15.29 21.43
CA TYR A 203 -7.40 -16.03 20.18
C TYR A 203 -6.05 -16.75 20.09
N GLN A 204 -6.09 -18.07 19.91
CA GLN A 204 -4.88 -18.88 19.76
C GLN A 204 -4.79 -19.47 18.34
N PRO A 205 -3.57 -19.55 17.76
CA PRO A 205 -3.38 -20.08 16.41
C PRO A 205 -3.69 -21.58 16.34
N VAL A 206 -4.48 -21.97 15.34
CA VAL A 206 -4.87 -23.35 15.04
C VAL A 206 -4.05 -23.91 13.88
N GLU A 207 -4.05 -23.20 12.75
CA GLU A 207 -3.32 -23.58 11.53
C GLU A 207 -2.76 -22.33 10.86
N CYS A 208 -1.51 -22.38 10.39
CA CYS A 208 -0.82 -21.24 9.82
C CYS A 208 -0.20 -21.57 8.46
N THR A 209 -0.22 -20.60 7.56
CA THR A 209 0.68 -20.51 6.41
C THR A 209 1.94 -19.70 6.78
N SER A 210 2.73 -19.35 5.77
CA SER A 210 3.84 -18.40 5.91
C SER A 210 3.41 -16.94 6.14
N GLN A 211 2.14 -16.59 5.94
CA GLN A 211 1.65 -15.20 6.02
C GLN A 211 0.44 -15.05 6.96
N LEU A 212 -0.42 -16.06 7.08
CA LEU A 212 -1.69 -15.96 7.79
C LEU A 212 -1.91 -17.17 8.70
N CYS A 213 -2.45 -16.95 9.89
CA CYS A 213 -2.92 -17.99 10.79
C CYS A 213 -4.44 -17.90 10.96
N ILE A 214 -5.11 -19.04 10.96
CA ILE A 214 -6.43 -19.14 11.56
C ILE A 214 -6.22 -19.21 13.07
N THR A 215 -6.93 -18.36 13.79
CA THR A 215 -6.95 -18.36 15.24
C THR A 215 -8.36 -18.66 15.71
N GLU A 216 -8.48 -19.35 16.84
CA GLU A 216 -9.74 -19.71 17.46
C GLU A 216 -9.76 -19.22 18.91
N VAL A 217 -10.95 -18.84 19.34
CA VAL A 217 -11.23 -18.47 20.72
C VAL A 217 -10.91 -19.65 21.65
N VAL A 218 -10.12 -19.39 22.69
CA VAL A 218 -9.90 -20.30 23.82
C VAL A 218 -10.53 -19.68 25.06
N ASP A 219 -11.37 -20.46 25.74
CA ASP A 219 -12.01 -20.08 27.01
C ASP A 219 -11.06 -20.25 28.19
#